data_AF-A0ABD1S1C3-F1
#
_entry.id   AF-A0ABD1S1C3-F1
#
_cell.length_a   1.000
_cell.length_b   1.000
_cell.length_c   1.000
_cell.angle_alpha   90.00
_cell.angle_beta   90.00
_cell.angle_gamma   90.00
#
_symmetry.space_group_name_H-M   'P 1'
#
loop_
_entity.id
_entity.type
_entity.pdbx_description
1 polymer ?
#
loop_
_entity_poly.entity_id
_entity_poly.type
_entity_poly.pdbx_seq_one_letter_code
_entity_poly.pdbx_strand_id
1 'polypeptide(L)'
;MAGTRLGSSDPKGCFNIGLPSGKSLFQLQAERILCVQSLASQSVNEGSARFTPIHWYIMTSPFTDELTRKFFESHKYFGLEADQVTFFQQGTIPCVSKDGRFIMETPYRVAKSPDGNGGVYSALKSSKLLEDMAMRGVKYLDCYGVDNALVRVADPTFLGYFIDKGVATAAKVVRKAYPQEKVGVFVRRGKGGPHSVVEYSELDPSLASEINQATEQFIFDAFPYAPSTALFEVLREEEFAPVKNNNGSNFDTPESARLLVLRLHARWVVAAGGFLTHTVPLYATGVEVSPLCSYTGENLEAICRGRTFHAPCEISF
;
A
#
# COMPACT_ATOMS: atom_id res chain seq x y z
N MET A 1 -3.14 -16.84 12.70
CA MET A 1 -2.15 -15.73 12.80
C MET A 1 -1.99 -15.10 11.43
N ALA A 2 -2.29 -13.81 11.28
CA ALA A 2 -1.92 -13.05 10.08
C ALA A 2 -0.46 -12.56 10.20
N GLY A 3 0.25 -12.33 9.09
CA GLY A 3 1.56 -11.67 9.10
C GLY A 3 2.81 -12.51 9.44
N THR A 4 2.66 -13.81 9.74
CA THR A 4 3.71 -14.69 10.30
C THR A 4 5.10 -14.68 9.62
N ARG A 5 5.19 -14.35 8.32
CA ARG A 5 6.47 -14.26 7.57
C ARG A 5 7.41 -13.13 8.06
N LEU A 6 6.90 -12.19 8.86
CA LEU A 6 7.67 -11.08 9.45
C LEU A 6 7.97 -11.26 10.95
N GLY A 7 7.68 -12.42 11.54
CA GLY A 7 8.03 -12.77 12.93
C GLY A 7 7.38 -11.93 14.04
N SER A 8 6.70 -10.83 13.72
CA SER A 8 6.04 -9.93 14.69
C SER A 8 4.61 -10.39 15.02
N SER A 9 4.17 -10.07 16.23
CA SER A 9 2.76 -10.10 16.65
C SER A 9 1.91 -9.02 15.99
N ASP A 10 2.54 -7.93 15.55
CA ASP A 10 1.85 -6.67 15.32
C ASP A 10 1.37 -6.52 13.86
N PRO A 11 0.30 -5.75 13.61
CA PRO A 11 -0.16 -5.46 12.26
C PRO A 11 0.96 -4.84 11.40
N LYS A 12 1.11 -5.29 10.14
CA LYS A 12 2.21 -4.85 9.25
C LYS A 12 2.38 -3.33 9.15
N GLY A 13 1.29 -2.56 9.19
CA GLY A 13 1.35 -1.10 9.13
C GLY A 13 2.07 -0.46 10.32
N CYS A 14 2.08 -1.11 11.49
CA CYS A 14 2.80 -0.64 12.68
C CYS A 14 4.33 -0.84 12.56
N PHE A 15 4.80 -1.60 11.56
CA PHE A 15 6.21 -1.98 11.44
C PHE A 15 7.09 -0.79 11.05
N ASN A 16 8.15 -0.55 11.82
CA ASN A 16 9.23 0.38 11.49
C ASN A 16 10.30 -0.38 10.68
N ILE A 17 10.57 0.06 9.45
CA ILE A 17 11.54 -0.60 8.55
C ILE A 17 13.01 -0.20 8.81
N GLY A 18 13.28 0.57 9.87
CA GLY A 18 14.61 1.03 10.28
C GLY A 18 15.06 2.32 9.59
N LEU A 19 14.11 3.18 9.18
CA LEU A 19 14.35 4.51 8.63
C LEU A 19 14.90 5.48 9.71
N PRO A 20 15.68 6.52 9.33
CA PRO A 20 16.19 7.55 10.25
C PRO A 20 15.15 8.15 11.21
N SER A 21 13.94 8.41 10.72
CA SER A 21 12.80 8.95 11.47
C SER A 21 12.20 8.00 12.51
N GLY A 22 12.46 6.69 12.36
CA GLY A 22 11.77 5.63 13.09
C GLY A 22 10.29 5.43 12.72
N LYS A 23 9.78 6.09 11.67
CA LYS A 23 8.36 6.06 11.30
C LYS A 23 7.86 4.66 10.92
N SER A 24 6.60 4.40 11.26
CA SER A 24 5.87 3.20 10.85
C SER A 24 5.32 3.33 9.41
N LEU A 25 5.01 2.20 8.76
CA LEU A 25 4.36 2.22 7.45
C LEU A 25 3.01 2.96 7.46
N PHE A 26 2.22 2.86 8.54
CA PHE A 26 1.00 3.65 8.71
C PHE A 26 1.28 5.16 8.79
N GLN A 27 2.31 5.58 9.53
CA GLN A 27 2.65 7.00 9.62
C GLN A 27 3.10 7.57 8.27
N LEU A 28 3.94 6.85 7.52
CA LEU A 28 4.34 7.26 6.18
C LEU A 28 3.15 7.39 5.21
N GLN A 29 2.13 6.55 5.37
CA GLN A 29 0.90 6.60 4.57
C GLN A 29 -0.01 7.77 4.99
N ALA A 30 -0.12 8.04 6.29
CA ALA A 30 -0.87 9.18 6.82
C ALA A 30 -0.24 10.53 6.42
N GLU A 31 1.08 10.66 6.57
CA GLU A 31 1.83 11.86 6.18
C GLU A 31 1.74 12.11 4.66
N ARG A 32 1.66 11.05 3.84
CA ARG A 32 1.35 11.17 2.39
C ARG A 32 -0.05 11.70 2.13
N ILE A 33 -1.09 11.21 2.84
CA ILE A 33 -2.46 11.74 2.72
C ILE A 33 -2.49 13.23 3.11
N LEU A 34 -1.88 13.60 4.24
CA LEU A 34 -1.78 15.00 4.68
C LEU A 34 -1.10 15.89 3.63
N CYS A 35 -0.04 15.41 3.00
CA CYS A 35 0.66 16.14 1.93
C CYS A 35 -0.24 16.35 0.69
N VAL A 36 -0.93 15.31 0.21
CA VAL A 36 -1.87 15.45 -0.94
C VAL A 36 -3.00 16.43 -0.61
N GLN A 37 -3.54 16.42 0.62
CA GLN A 37 -4.55 17.40 1.04
C GLN A 37 -4.01 18.83 1.07
N SER A 38 -2.76 19.02 1.49
CA SER A 38 -2.08 20.33 1.49
C SER A 38 -1.86 20.83 0.06
N LEU A 39 -1.29 20.00 -0.82
CA LEU A 39 -1.07 20.31 -2.24
C LEU A 39 -2.39 20.61 -2.97
N ALA A 40 -3.45 19.83 -2.71
CA ALA A 40 -4.78 20.07 -3.26
C ALA A 40 -5.36 21.41 -2.77
N SER A 41 -5.21 21.72 -1.47
CA SER A 41 -5.68 23.00 -0.90
C SER A 41 -4.93 24.21 -1.49
N GLN A 42 -3.63 24.08 -1.76
CA GLN A 42 -2.82 25.12 -2.43
C GLN A 42 -3.17 25.30 -3.92
N SER A 43 -3.74 24.27 -4.58
CA SER A 43 -4.08 24.30 -6.00
C SER A 43 -5.39 25.01 -6.35
N VAL A 44 -6.23 25.33 -5.35
CA VAL A 44 -7.54 25.97 -5.54
C VAL A 44 -7.49 27.44 -5.14
N ASN A 45 -7.87 28.32 -6.06
CA ASN A 45 -7.82 29.78 -5.87
C ASN A 45 -8.48 30.27 -4.56
N GLU A 46 -7.83 31.26 -3.94
CA GLU A 46 -8.32 31.97 -2.76
C GLU A 46 -9.74 32.51 -2.99
N GLY A 47 -10.70 32.05 -2.19
CA GLY A 47 -12.10 32.50 -2.22
C GLY A 47 -13.16 31.42 -2.37
N SER A 48 -12.81 30.19 -2.81
CA SER A 48 -13.79 29.09 -2.98
C SER A 48 -13.34 27.71 -2.47
N ALA A 49 -12.12 27.58 -1.94
CA ALA A 49 -11.55 26.32 -1.49
C ALA A 49 -12.16 25.82 -0.17
N ARG A 50 -13.25 25.03 -0.22
CA ARG A 50 -13.65 24.20 0.92
C ARG A 50 -12.66 23.04 1.06
N PHE A 51 -12.00 22.93 2.21
CA PHE A 51 -11.18 21.76 2.54
C PHE A 51 -11.97 20.47 2.28
N THR A 52 -11.39 19.60 1.45
CA THR A 52 -12.00 18.34 1.02
C THR A 52 -11.15 17.20 1.56
N PRO A 53 -11.58 16.51 2.63
CA PRO A 53 -10.80 15.45 3.23
C PRO A 53 -10.70 14.23 2.31
N ILE A 54 -9.54 13.58 2.33
CA ILE A 54 -9.37 12.21 1.85
C ILE A 54 -9.80 11.30 3.00
N HIS A 55 -10.79 10.42 2.76
CA HIS A 55 -11.26 9.45 3.74
C HIS A 55 -10.49 8.14 3.61
N TRP A 56 -9.86 7.69 4.69
CA TRP A 56 -9.00 6.50 4.72
C TRP A 56 -9.73 5.32 5.37
N TYR A 57 -10.27 4.44 4.51
CA TYR A 57 -10.95 3.23 4.93
C TYR A 57 -9.95 2.09 5.12
N ILE A 58 -9.65 1.73 6.36
CA ILE A 58 -8.63 0.75 6.71
C ILE A 58 -9.29 -0.61 6.98
N MET A 59 -9.10 -1.55 6.05
CA MET A 59 -9.56 -2.92 6.24
C MET A 59 -8.63 -3.70 7.16
N THR A 60 -9.15 -4.13 8.30
CA THR A 60 -8.45 -4.95 9.30
C THR A 60 -8.92 -6.41 9.21
N SER A 61 -8.32 -7.29 10.02
CA SER A 61 -8.83 -8.62 10.29
C SER A 61 -9.18 -8.74 11.78
N PRO A 62 -9.99 -9.72 12.20
CA PRO A 62 -10.23 -9.98 13.63
C PRO A 62 -8.98 -10.25 14.47
N PHE A 63 -7.83 -10.55 13.83
CA PHE A 63 -6.54 -10.75 14.49
C PHE A 63 -5.68 -9.48 14.58
N THR A 64 -6.06 -8.38 13.92
CA THR A 64 -5.24 -7.15 13.79
C THR A 64 -5.98 -5.87 14.15
N ASP A 65 -7.31 -5.89 14.20
CA ASP A 65 -8.15 -4.70 14.37
C ASP A 65 -7.88 -3.93 15.67
N GLU A 66 -7.94 -4.59 16.83
CA GLU A 66 -7.75 -3.95 18.14
C GLU A 66 -6.37 -3.28 18.27
N LEU A 67 -5.32 -3.98 17.83
CA LEU A 67 -3.94 -3.46 17.82
C LEU A 67 -3.80 -2.27 16.86
N THR A 68 -4.49 -2.31 15.72
CA THR A 68 -4.45 -1.22 14.72
C THR A 68 -5.15 0.03 15.26
N ARG A 69 -6.35 -0.10 15.84
CA ARG A 69 -7.08 1.03 16.46
C ARG A 69 -6.24 1.68 17.56
N LYS A 70 -5.75 0.89 18.53
CA LYS A 70 -4.89 1.37 19.63
C LYS A 70 -3.59 2.04 19.14
N PHE A 71 -3.04 1.59 18.03
CA PHE A 71 -1.85 2.20 17.42
C PHE A 71 -2.16 3.57 16.82
N PHE A 72 -3.29 3.75 16.14
CA PHE A 72 -3.71 5.07 15.64
C PHE A 72 -4.13 6.01 16.77
N GLU A 73 -4.87 5.53 17.76
CA GLU A 73 -5.28 6.31 18.94
C GLU A 73 -4.06 6.85 19.71
N SER A 74 -3.05 6.00 19.98
CA SER A 74 -1.84 6.41 20.70
C SER A 74 -0.97 7.42 19.93
N HIS A 75 -1.02 7.40 18.58
CA HIS A 75 -0.33 8.36 17.71
C HIS A 75 -1.24 9.50 17.23
N LYS A 76 -2.43 9.69 17.83
CA LYS A 76 -3.40 10.75 17.47
C LYS A 76 -3.69 10.82 15.96
N TYR A 77 -3.95 9.66 15.36
CA TYR A 77 -4.25 9.49 13.93
C TYR A 77 -3.17 10.07 12.99
N PHE A 78 -1.94 10.24 13.49
CA PHE A 78 -0.79 10.83 12.78
C PHE A 78 -1.06 12.25 12.23
N GLY A 79 -2.00 12.98 12.82
CA GLY A 79 -2.39 14.33 12.38
C GLY A 79 -3.54 14.40 11.37
N LEU A 80 -4.12 13.26 10.96
CA LEU A 80 -5.43 13.23 10.31
C LEU A 80 -6.54 13.45 11.34
N GLU A 81 -7.67 14.04 10.93
CA GLU A 81 -8.84 14.11 11.81
C GLU A 81 -9.47 12.71 11.99
N ALA A 82 -9.98 12.43 13.18
CA ALA A 82 -10.43 11.08 13.54
C ALA A 82 -11.65 10.60 12.73
N ASP A 83 -12.46 11.52 12.18
CA ASP A 83 -13.59 11.20 11.30
C ASP A 83 -13.18 10.91 9.84
N GLN A 84 -11.90 11.11 9.50
CA GLN A 84 -11.32 10.71 8.22
C GLN A 84 -10.96 9.22 8.19
N VAL A 85 -10.64 8.61 9.33
CA VAL A 85 -10.04 7.26 9.40
C VAL A 85 -11.09 6.24 9.87
N THR A 86 -11.55 5.40 8.95
CA THR A 86 -12.63 4.42 9.21
C THR A 86 -12.11 2.99 9.17
N PHE A 87 -12.04 2.34 10.33
CA PHE A 87 -11.59 0.94 10.46
C PHE A 87 -12.75 -0.05 10.37
N PHE A 88 -12.64 -1.04 9.47
CA PHE A 88 -13.64 -2.10 9.27
C PHE A 88 -12.99 -3.47 9.11
N GLN A 89 -13.65 -4.52 9.60
CA GLN A 89 -13.09 -5.88 9.62
C GLN A 89 -13.52 -6.68 8.37
N GLN A 90 -12.57 -7.39 7.76
CA GLN A 90 -12.86 -8.46 6.80
C GLN A 90 -13.41 -9.71 7.51
N GLY A 91 -13.95 -10.66 6.74
CA GLY A 91 -14.50 -11.89 7.28
C GLY A 91 -13.42 -12.87 7.76
N THR A 92 -13.86 -14.08 8.09
CA THR A 92 -12.97 -15.20 8.39
C THR A 92 -13.55 -16.51 7.89
N ILE A 93 -12.68 -17.34 7.31
CA ILE A 93 -12.98 -18.68 6.81
C ILE A 93 -12.42 -19.73 7.78
N PRO A 94 -13.08 -20.89 7.93
CA PRO A 94 -12.54 -21.99 8.73
C PRO A 94 -11.36 -22.65 8.01
N CYS A 95 -10.27 -22.89 8.72
CA CYS A 95 -9.12 -23.61 8.18
C CYS A 95 -9.48 -25.07 7.95
N VAL A 96 -9.15 -25.62 6.78
CA VAL A 96 -9.35 -27.04 6.44
C VAL A 96 -8.03 -27.77 6.21
N SER A 97 -8.01 -29.07 6.53
CA SER A 97 -6.91 -29.98 6.20
C SER A 97 -7.04 -30.50 4.76
N LYS A 98 -6.00 -31.16 4.24
CA LYS A 98 -5.96 -31.69 2.86
C LYS A 98 -7.04 -32.73 2.55
N ASP A 99 -7.59 -33.36 3.58
CA ASP A 99 -8.72 -34.31 3.55
C ASP A 99 -10.08 -33.64 3.83
N GLY A 100 -10.15 -32.31 3.77
CA GLY A 100 -11.40 -31.52 3.83
C GLY A 100 -12.01 -31.38 5.23
N ARG A 101 -11.32 -31.80 6.30
CA ARG A 101 -11.80 -31.67 7.68
C ARG A 101 -11.46 -30.30 8.25
N PHE A 102 -12.28 -29.77 9.16
CA PHE A 102 -11.94 -28.55 9.87
C PHE A 102 -10.75 -28.76 10.81
N ILE A 103 -9.79 -27.85 10.76
CA ILE A 103 -8.67 -27.80 11.70
C ILE A 103 -9.19 -27.16 13.00
N MET A 104 -8.96 -27.82 14.12
CA MET A 104 -9.34 -27.33 15.44
C MET A 104 -8.18 -26.57 16.08
N GLU A 105 -8.44 -25.37 16.60
CA GLU A 105 -7.49 -24.56 17.38
C GLU A 105 -7.51 -24.97 18.86
N THR A 106 -8.71 -25.29 19.37
CA THR A 106 -8.92 -25.94 20.67
C THR A 106 -9.96 -27.05 20.49
N PRO A 107 -10.14 -27.98 21.45
CA PRO A 107 -11.16 -29.04 21.35
C PRO A 107 -12.61 -28.57 21.12
N TYR A 108 -12.89 -27.27 21.25
CA TYR A 108 -14.20 -26.65 21.08
C TYR A 108 -14.17 -25.41 20.15
N ARG A 109 -13.04 -25.08 19.51
CA ARG A 109 -12.90 -23.92 18.62
C ARG A 109 -12.24 -24.30 17.31
N VAL A 110 -12.96 -24.11 16.20
CA VAL A 110 -12.43 -24.26 14.83
C VAL A 110 -11.40 -23.15 14.57
N ALA A 111 -10.23 -23.51 14.05
CA ALA A 111 -9.21 -22.56 13.63
C ALA A 111 -9.68 -21.75 12.41
N LYS A 112 -9.35 -20.47 12.36
CA LYS A 112 -9.76 -19.56 11.28
C LYS A 112 -8.60 -18.74 10.72
N SER A 113 -8.73 -18.38 9.45
CA SER A 113 -7.93 -17.37 8.75
C SER A 113 -8.83 -16.22 8.27
N PRO A 114 -8.28 -15.05 7.91
CA PRO A 114 -9.02 -14.04 7.15
C PRO A 114 -9.52 -14.62 5.81
N ASP A 115 -10.52 -14.00 5.20
CA ASP A 115 -11.18 -14.47 3.97
C ASP A 115 -10.49 -14.06 2.66
N GLY A 116 -9.25 -13.57 2.74
CA GLY A 116 -8.48 -13.06 1.61
C GLY A 116 -8.75 -11.58 1.32
N ASN A 117 -7.88 -10.93 0.54
CA ASN A 117 -8.02 -9.49 0.29
C ASN A 117 -9.24 -9.13 -0.60
N GLY A 118 -9.83 -10.10 -1.30
CA GLY A 118 -11.12 -9.97 -1.99
C GLY A 118 -12.33 -9.89 -1.04
N GLY A 119 -12.16 -10.29 0.23
CA GLY A 119 -13.16 -10.11 1.29
C GLY A 119 -13.59 -8.65 1.49
N VAL A 120 -12.79 -7.68 0.99
CA VAL A 120 -13.09 -6.24 0.96
C VAL A 120 -14.48 -5.92 0.40
N TYR A 121 -14.92 -6.61 -0.67
CA TYR A 121 -16.22 -6.34 -1.28
C TYR A 121 -17.38 -6.75 -0.37
N SER A 122 -17.24 -7.89 0.31
CA SER A 122 -18.19 -8.39 1.30
C SER A 122 -18.19 -7.50 2.56
N ALA A 123 -17.01 -7.07 3.01
CA ALA A 123 -16.81 -6.28 4.22
C ALA A 123 -17.32 -4.83 4.09
N LEU A 124 -17.06 -4.16 2.95
CA LEU A 124 -17.60 -2.83 2.66
C LEU A 124 -19.14 -2.84 2.64
N LYS A 125 -19.73 -3.89 2.04
CA LYS A 125 -21.19 -4.06 1.95
C LYS A 125 -21.82 -4.41 3.31
N SER A 126 -21.23 -5.32 4.08
CA SER A 126 -21.78 -5.69 5.41
C SER A 126 -21.66 -4.56 6.43
N SER A 127 -20.62 -3.74 6.33
CA SER A 127 -20.37 -2.58 7.19
C SER A 127 -21.07 -1.29 6.72
N LYS A 128 -21.86 -1.35 5.63
CA LYS A 128 -22.55 -0.20 5.00
C LYS A 128 -21.63 0.97 4.60
N LEU A 129 -20.39 0.67 4.24
CA LEU A 129 -19.41 1.69 3.90
C LEU A 129 -19.57 2.22 2.48
N LEU A 130 -20.24 1.48 1.59
CA LEU A 130 -20.62 1.98 0.26
C LEU A 130 -21.63 3.13 0.39
N GLU A 131 -22.54 3.03 1.36
CA GLU A 131 -23.49 4.08 1.71
C GLU A 131 -22.82 5.27 2.41
N ASP A 132 -21.86 5.05 3.31
CA ASP A 132 -21.04 6.13 3.90
C ASP A 132 -20.21 6.89 2.84
N MET A 133 -19.52 6.17 1.95
CA MET A 133 -18.81 6.74 0.80
C MET A 133 -19.74 7.58 -0.08
N ALA A 134 -20.94 7.08 -0.38
CA ALA A 134 -21.94 7.81 -1.16
C ALA A 134 -22.46 9.07 -0.45
N MET A 135 -22.73 9.01 0.86
CA MET A 135 -23.13 10.18 1.66
C MET A 135 -22.04 11.24 1.73
N ARG A 136 -20.76 10.84 1.74
CA ARG A 136 -19.58 11.73 1.69
C ARG A 136 -19.26 12.24 0.28
N GLY A 137 -19.95 11.75 -0.76
CA GLY A 137 -19.73 12.14 -2.15
C GLY A 137 -18.46 11.56 -2.77
N VAL A 138 -17.91 10.48 -2.21
CA VAL A 138 -16.71 9.79 -2.72
C VAL A 138 -17.03 9.16 -4.08
N LYS A 139 -16.26 9.51 -5.12
CA LYS A 139 -16.45 9.05 -6.51
C LYS A 139 -15.42 8.01 -6.97
N TYR A 140 -14.25 7.99 -6.32
CA TYR A 140 -13.11 7.17 -6.69
C TYR A 140 -12.49 6.57 -5.43
N LEU A 141 -11.97 5.35 -5.54
CA LEU A 141 -11.31 4.64 -4.44
C LEU A 141 -9.91 4.22 -4.90
N ASP A 142 -8.89 4.60 -4.12
CA ASP A 142 -7.55 4.06 -4.25
C ASP A 142 -7.41 2.85 -3.31
N CYS A 143 -6.98 1.71 -3.84
CA CYS A 143 -6.94 0.43 -3.11
C CYS A 143 -5.55 -0.17 -3.22
N TYR A 144 -4.81 -0.15 -2.11
CA TYR A 144 -3.40 -0.53 -2.07
C TYR A 144 -3.07 -1.49 -0.91
N GLY A 145 -1.94 -2.18 -1.01
CA GLY A 145 -1.42 -3.05 0.04
C GLY A 145 -0.57 -2.27 1.06
N VAL A 146 -0.95 -2.34 2.35
CA VAL A 146 -0.28 -1.63 3.47
C VAL A 146 1.24 -1.87 3.58
N ASP A 147 1.75 -2.96 3.00
CA ASP A 147 3.14 -3.38 3.11
C ASP A 147 4.08 -2.85 2.01
N ASN A 148 3.61 -1.94 1.14
CA ASN A 148 4.47 -1.22 0.20
C ASN A 148 4.96 0.10 0.81
N ALA A 149 6.25 0.21 1.14
CA ALA A 149 6.83 1.41 1.73
C ALA A 149 6.87 2.63 0.77
N LEU A 150 6.88 2.39 -0.55
CA LEU A 150 6.90 3.42 -1.59
C LEU A 150 5.51 3.79 -2.14
N VAL A 151 4.41 3.28 -1.56
CA VAL A 151 3.07 3.55 -2.09
C VAL A 151 2.73 5.05 -2.11
N ARG A 152 2.51 5.60 -3.31
CA ARG A 152 1.91 6.93 -3.51
C ARG A 152 0.40 6.85 -3.23
N VAL A 153 0.04 6.96 -1.95
CA VAL A 153 -1.36 6.92 -1.47
C VAL A 153 -2.13 8.11 -2.05
N ALA A 154 -3.28 7.84 -2.67
CA ALA A 154 -4.11 8.85 -3.34
C ALA A 154 -3.38 9.64 -4.44
N ASP A 155 -2.49 8.98 -5.20
CA ASP A 155 -1.69 9.58 -6.28
C ASP A 155 -2.54 10.39 -7.28
N PRO A 156 -2.37 11.72 -7.35
CA PRO A 156 -3.09 12.57 -8.29
C PRO A 156 -2.81 12.23 -9.76
N THR A 157 -1.64 11.65 -10.07
CA THR A 157 -1.24 11.27 -11.43
C THR A 157 -2.04 10.07 -11.92
N PHE A 158 -2.06 8.99 -11.13
CA PHE A 158 -2.84 7.79 -11.41
C PHE A 158 -4.35 8.06 -11.36
N LEU A 159 -4.82 8.89 -10.42
CA LEU A 159 -6.22 9.32 -10.36
C LEU A 159 -6.61 10.16 -11.58
N GLY A 160 -5.76 11.10 -12.01
CA GLY A 160 -5.97 11.88 -13.24
C GLY A 160 -6.03 11.00 -14.48
N TYR A 161 -5.13 10.01 -14.60
CA TYR A 161 -5.17 9.00 -15.66
C TYR A 161 -6.44 8.14 -15.64
N PHE A 162 -6.90 7.71 -14.46
CA PHE A 162 -8.12 6.93 -14.28
C PHE A 162 -9.36 7.72 -14.76
N ILE A 163 -9.42 9.02 -14.42
CA ILE A 163 -10.48 9.94 -14.85
C ILE A 163 -10.44 10.17 -16.37
N ASP A 164 -9.27 10.53 -16.92
CA ASP A 164 -9.07 10.76 -18.36
C ASP A 164 -9.46 9.55 -19.23
N LYS A 165 -9.19 8.34 -18.74
CA LYS A 165 -9.52 7.10 -19.46
C LYS A 165 -11.00 6.73 -19.39
N GLY A 166 -11.79 7.32 -18.49
CA GLY A 166 -13.24 7.07 -18.37
C GLY A 166 -13.60 5.60 -18.10
N VAL A 167 -12.69 4.84 -17.49
CA VAL A 167 -12.87 3.40 -17.24
C VAL A 167 -13.51 3.13 -15.89
N ALA A 168 -14.09 1.94 -15.70
CA ALA A 168 -14.67 1.54 -14.41
C ALA A 168 -13.61 1.09 -13.39
N THR A 169 -12.45 0.61 -13.84
CA THR A 169 -11.32 0.22 -12.99
C THR A 169 -9.99 0.62 -13.61
N ALA A 170 -8.99 0.90 -12.77
CA ALA A 170 -7.61 1.06 -13.21
C ALA A 170 -6.68 0.26 -12.29
N ALA A 171 -5.56 -0.22 -12.82
CA ALA A 171 -4.53 -0.90 -12.05
C ALA A 171 -3.15 -0.28 -12.29
N LYS A 172 -2.49 0.13 -11.21
CA LYS A 172 -1.09 0.52 -11.21
C LYS A 172 -0.21 -0.74 -11.21
N VAL A 173 0.73 -0.83 -12.15
CA VAL A 173 1.57 -2.01 -12.38
C VAL A 173 3.05 -1.63 -12.49
N VAL A 174 3.93 -2.52 -12.09
CA VAL A 174 5.39 -2.40 -12.33
C VAL A 174 5.84 -3.45 -13.33
N ARG A 175 6.91 -3.15 -14.08
CA ARG A 175 7.55 -4.14 -14.94
C ARG A 175 8.05 -5.32 -14.10
N LYS A 176 7.75 -6.55 -14.53
CA LYS A 176 8.30 -7.76 -13.92
C LYS A 176 9.82 -7.77 -14.12
N ALA A 177 10.58 -7.82 -13.03
CA ALA A 177 12.03 -7.62 -13.04
C ALA A 177 12.79 -8.85 -13.56
N TYR A 178 12.25 -10.06 -13.33
CA TYR A 178 12.78 -11.33 -13.83
C TYR A 178 11.66 -12.38 -13.87
N PRO A 179 11.75 -13.42 -14.73
CA PRO A 179 10.63 -14.35 -14.96
C PRO A 179 10.10 -15.04 -13.69
N GLN A 180 10.98 -15.35 -12.74
CA GLN A 180 10.70 -16.04 -11.48
C GLN A 180 10.22 -15.11 -10.35
N GLU A 181 10.00 -13.82 -10.61
CA GLU A 181 9.47 -12.89 -9.61
C GLU A 181 8.05 -13.31 -9.18
N LYS A 182 7.79 -13.31 -7.86
CA LYS A 182 6.55 -13.76 -7.25
C LYS A 182 5.51 -12.63 -7.17
N VAL A 183 5.06 -12.21 -8.35
CA VAL A 183 3.99 -11.23 -8.56
C VAL A 183 3.01 -11.75 -9.60
N GLY A 184 1.71 -11.60 -9.33
CA GLY A 184 0.67 -11.84 -10.31
C GLY A 184 0.80 -10.93 -11.53
N VAL A 185 0.42 -11.49 -12.68
CA VAL A 185 0.59 -10.86 -13.99
C VAL A 185 -0.78 -10.54 -14.58
N PHE A 186 -0.97 -9.29 -15.00
CA PHE A 186 -2.14 -8.91 -15.80
C PHE A 186 -2.06 -9.55 -17.19
N VAL A 187 -3.07 -10.34 -17.52
CA VAL A 187 -3.27 -10.95 -18.83
C VAL A 187 -4.61 -10.52 -19.41
N ARG A 188 -4.75 -10.63 -20.74
CA ARG A 188 -6.02 -10.43 -21.43
C ARG A 188 -6.52 -11.77 -21.95
N ARG A 189 -7.74 -12.18 -21.57
CA ARG A 189 -8.30 -13.48 -21.96
C ARG A 189 -8.75 -13.45 -23.43
N GLY A 190 -7.82 -13.77 -24.32
CA GLY A 190 -8.01 -13.76 -25.78
C GLY A 190 -7.94 -12.36 -26.40
N LYS A 191 -8.08 -12.29 -27.74
CA LYS A 191 -8.15 -11.00 -28.45
C LYS A 191 -9.47 -10.30 -28.09
N GLY A 192 -9.38 -9.10 -27.55
CA GLY A 192 -10.55 -8.27 -27.20
C GLY A 192 -11.17 -8.53 -25.84
N GLY A 193 -11.00 -9.73 -25.25
CA GLY A 193 -11.61 -10.12 -23.98
C GLY A 193 -11.16 -9.33 -22.74
N PRO A 194 -11.71 -9.62 -21.55
CA PRO A 194 -11.44 -8.88 -20.33
C PRO A 194 -9.99 -9.05 -19.83
N HIS A 195 -9.58 -8.12 -18.97
CA HIS A 195 -8.36 -8.25 -18.19
C HIS A 195 -8.60 -9.15 -16.97
N SER A 196 -7.62 -9.98 -16.63
CA SER A 196 -7.57 -10.75 -15.39
C SER A 196 -6.13 -10.79 -14.88
N VAL A 197 -5.94 -10.88 -13.57
CA VAL A 197 -4.64 -11.28 -13.01
C VAL A 197 -4.57 -12.80 -13.00
N VAL A 198 -3.38 -13.35 -13.23
CA VAL A 198 -3.01 -14.73 -12.88
C VAL A 198 -1.90 -14.62 -11.85
N GLU A 199 -2.10 -15.16 -10.64
CA GLU A 199 -1.10 -15.01 -9.58
C GLU A 199 0.12 -15.93 -9.83
N TYR A 200 1.27 -15.60 -9.24
CA TYR A 200 2.53 -16.31 -9.49
C TYR A 200 2.49 -17.81 -9.17
N SER A 201 1.55 -18.26 -8.34
CA SER A 201 1.30 -19.68 -8.03
C SER A 201 0.51 -20.41 -9.13
N GLU A 202 -0.18 -19.70 -10.02
CA GLU A 202 -1.02 -20.24 -11.10
C GLU A 202 -0.33 -20.15 -12.47
N LEU A 203 0.87 -19.56 -12.54
CA LEU A 203 1.68 -19.42 -13.76
C LEU A 203 2.39 -20.70 -14.22
N ASP A 204 2.35 -21.79 -13.44
CA ASP A 204 2.90 -23.08 -13.88
C ASP A 204 1.94 -23.76 -14.88
N PRO A 205 2.39 -24.17 -16.08
CA PRO A 205 1.54 -24.84 -17.06
C PRO A 205 0.83 -26.11 -16.56
N SER A 206 1.35 -26.77 -15.51
CA SER A 206 0.70 -27.91 -14.88
C SER A 206 -0.45 -27.53 -13.95
N LEU A 207 -0.42 -26.32 -13.37
CA LEU A 207 -1.43 -25.79 -12.45
C LEU A 207 -2.55 -25.02 -13.18
N ALA A 208 -2.37 -24.70 -14.47
CA ALA A 208 -3.35 -23.97 -15.28
C ALA A 208 -4.72 -24.67 -15.47
N SER A 209 -4.84 -25.94 -15.06
CA SER A 209 -6.08 -26.70 -15.01
C SER A 209 -6.51 -27.12 -13.59
N GLU A 210 -5.77 -26.75 -12.56
CA GLU A 210 -6.15 -27.04 -11.17
C GLU A 210 -7.19 -26.03 -10.66
N ILE A 211 -8.13 -26.52 -9.84
CA ILE A 211 -9.03 -25.66 -9.07
C ILE A 211 -8.22 -25.12 -7.89
N ASN A 212 -8.18 -23.80 -7.74
CA ASN A 212 -7.48 -23.16 -6.62
C ASN A 212 -8.03 -23.69 -5.28
N GLN A 213 -7.17 -24.36 -4.52
CA GLN A 213 -7.52 -25.02 -3.25
C GLN A 213 -7.49 -24.05 -2.05
N ALA A 214 -7.02 -22.81 -2.24
CA ALA A 214 -7.15 -21.76 -1.23
C ALA A 214 -8.58 -21.23 -1.21
N THR A 215 -9.20 -21.21 -0.04
CA THR A 215 -10.55 -20.67 0.18
C THR A 215 -10.55 -19.14 0.39
N GLU A 216 -9.42 -18.47 0.14
CA GLU A 216 -9.27 -17.00 0.19
C GLU A 216 -9.72 -16.37 -1.14
N GLN A 217 -10.40 -15.23 -1.08
CA GLN A 217 -10.77 -14.42 -2.26
C GLN A 217 -9.68 -13.40 -2.57
N PHE A 218 -9.46 -13.06 -3.85
CA PHE A 218 -8.55 -11.97 -4.24
C PHE A 218 -9.27 -10.73 -4.76
N ILE A 219 -8.75 -9.55 -4.44
CA ILE A 219 -9.29 -8.27 -4.88
C ILE A 219 -9.26 -8.12 -6.42
N PHE A 220 -8.29 -8.75 -7.08
CA PHE A 220 -8.18 -8.72 -8.54
C PHE A 220 -9.15 -9.68 -9.26
N ASP A 221 -9.85 -10.57 -8.54
CA ASP A 221 -10.88 -11.44 -9.13
C ASP A 221 -12.11 -10.65 -9.62
N ALA A 222 -12.21 -9.37 -9.25
CA ALA A 222 -13.21 -8.43 -9.76
C ALA A 222 -12.93 -7.92 -11.19
N PHE A 223 -11.68 -7.91 -11.67
CA PHE A 223 -11.34 -7.35 -13.00
C PHE A 223 -12.09 -8.01 -14.18
N PRO A 224 -12.32 -9.34 -14.22
CA PRO A 224 -13.14 -9.98 -15.25
C PRO A 224 -14.60 -9.49 -15.32
N TYR A 225 -15.12 -8.87 -14.25
CA TYR A 225 -16.48 -8.34 -14.16
C TYR A 225 -16.54 -6.82 -14.37
N ALA A 226 -15.40 -6.13 -14.45
CA ALA A 226 -15.36 -4.71 -14.75
C ALA A 226 -15.68 -4.47 -16.24
N PRO A 227 -16.58 -3.54 -16.59
CA PRO A 227 -16.93 -3.27 -18.00
C PRO A 227 -15.77 -2.64 -18.79
N SER A 228 -14.81 -2.02 -18.09
CA SER A 228 -13.58 -1.50 -18.67
C SER A 228 -12.48 -1.40 -17.61
N THR A 229 -11.23 -1.64 -18.05
CA THR A 229 -10.03 -1.59 -17.20
C THR A 229 -8.87 -0.95 -17.96
N ALA A 230 -8.17 0.00 -17.33
CA ALA A 230 -6.90 0.53 -17.80
C ALA A 230 -5.72 0.05 -16.94
N LEU A 231 -4.53 -0.08 -17.53
CA LEU A 231 -3.29 -0.36 -16.81
C LEU A 231 -2.39 0.88 -16.85
N PHE A 232 -1.64 1.14 -15.77
CA PHE A 232 -0.74 2.27 -15.63
C PHE A 232 0.64 1.77 -15.16
N GLU A 233 1.62 1.70 -16.08
CA GLU A 233 2.97 1.23 -15.76
C GLU A 233 3.76 2.34 -15.05
N VAL A 234 4.34 2.03 -13.87
CA VAL A 234 5.15 2.95 -13.07
C VAL A 234 6.55 2.42 -12.81
N LEU A 235 7.47 3.33 -12.47
CA LEU A 235 8.84 2.99 -12.07
C LEU A 235 8.84 2.33 -10.69
N ARG A 236 9.42 1.12 -10.63
CA ARG A 236 9.46 0.28 -9.41
C ARG A 236 10.21 0.98 -8.28
N GLU A 237 11.34 1.59 -8.63
CA GLU A 237 12.23 2.34 -7.76
C GLU A 237 11.63 3.64 -7.21
N GLU A 238 10.44 4.04 -7.66
CA GLU A 238 9.71 5.19 -7.14
C GLU A 238 8.43 4.83 -6.38
N GLU A 239 7.82 3.66 -6.69
CA GLU A 239 6.47 3.33 -6.22
C GLU A 239 6.29 1.94 -5.61
N PHE A 240 7.30 1.05 -5.63
CA PHE A 240 7.13 -0.35 -5.21
C PHE A 240 8.31 -0.90 -4.39
N ALA A 241 8.16 -0.86 -3.07
CA ALA A 241 9.08 -1.38 -2.06
C ALA A 241 8.31 -2.27 -1.04
N PRO A 242 7.94 -3.51 -1.41
CA PRO A 242 7.12 -4.40 -0.58
C PRO A 242 7.89 -5.01 0.60
N VAL A 243 7.19 -5.18 1.73
CA VAL A 243 7.69 -5.81 2.96
C VAL A 243 6.93 -7.13 3.20
N LYS A 244 7.44 -8.23 2.65
CA LYS A 244 6.82 -9.57 2.71
C LYS A 244 7.52 -10.55 3.65
N ASN A 245 8.84 -10.42 3.83
CA ASN A 245 9.69 -11.44 4.47
C ASN A 245 10.64 -10.82 5.53
N ASN A 246 11.12 -11.62 6.48
CA ASN A 246 12.12 -11.18 7.47
C ASN A 246 13.47 -10.77 6.84
N ASN A 247 14.18 -9.85 7.50
CA ASN A 247 15.60 -9.59 7.22
C ASN A 247 16.40 -10.90 7.27
N GLY A 248 17.38 -11.06 6.38
CA GLY A 248 18.03 -12.35 6.08
C GLY A 248 17.34 -13.16 4.97
N SER A 249 16.16 -12.75 4.49
CA SER A 249 15.59 -13.24 3.23
C SER A 249 16.16 -12.48 2.03
N ASN A 250 16.21 -13.12 0.86
CA ASN A 250 16.84 -12.56 -0.35
C ASN A 250 16.05 -11.42 -1.03
N PHE A 251 14.78 -11.18 -0.66
CA PHE A 251 13.90 -10.19 -1.29
C PHE A 251 12.76 -9.78 -0.35
N ASP A 252 12.14 -8.63 -0.64
CA ASP A 252 10.97 -8.04 0.04
C ASP A 252 11.11 -7.97 1.57
N THR A 253 12.28 -7.55 2.04
CA THR A 253 12.59 -7.38 3.47
C THR A 253 12.43 -5.92 3.92
N PRO A 254 12.20 -5.66 5.23
CA PRO A 254 12.26 -4.32 5.79
C PRO A 254 13.52 -3.54 5.38
N GLU A 255 14.68 -4.19 5.43
CA GLU A 255 15.94 -3.58 4.99
C GLU A 255 15.94 -3.22 3.50
N SER A 256 15.45 -4.11 2.62
CA SER A 256 15.37 -3.80 1.18
C SER A 256 14.42 -2.65 0.89
N ALA A 257 13.28 -2.58 1.59
CA ALA A 257 12.31 -1.50 1.45
C ALA A 257 12.87 -0.17 1.96
N ARG A 258 13.55 -0.17 3.12
CA ARG A 258 14.29 0.99 3.65
C ARG A 258 15.29 1.53 2.63
N LEU A 259 16.11 0.66 2.04
CA LEU A 259 17.14 1.08 1.08
C LEU A 259 16.54 1.60 -0.23
N LEU A 260 15.36 1.12 -0.65
CA LEU A 260 14.64 1.71 -1.78
C LEU A 260 14.13 3.13 -1.46
N VAL A 261 13.49 3.32 -0.30
CA VAL A 261 13.02 4.65 0.17
C VAL A 261 14.18 5.64 0.27
N LEU A 262 15.28 5.29 0.95
CA LEU A 262 16.45 6.15 1.12
C LEU A 262 17.15 6.51 -0.20
N ARG A 263 17.11 5.63 -1.22
CA ARG A 263 17.67 5.90 -2.55
C ARG A 263 16.77 6.82 -3.37
N LEU A 264 15.45 6.68 -3.29
CA LEU A 264 14.51 7.60 -3.93
C LEU A 264 14.65 9.01 -3.36
N HIS A 265 14.61 9.13 -2.04
CA HIS A 265 14.75 10.40 -1.33
C HIS A 265 16.14 11.03 -1.57
N ALA A 266 17.21 10.23 -1.65
CA ALA A 266 18.53 10.71 -2.08
C ALA A 266 18.55 11.28 -3.51
N ARG A 267 17.85 10.64 -4.47
CA ARG A 267 17.67 11.20 -5.83
C ARG A 267 16.97 12.56 -5.79
N TRP A 268 15.92 12.70 -4.99
CA TRP A 268 15.17 13.95 -4.84
C TRP A 268 16.03 15.09 -4.27
N VAL A 269 16.79 14.85 -3.19
CA VAL A 269 17.68 15.86 -2.59
C VAL A 269 18.74 16.35 -3.59
N VAL A 270 19.31 15.45 -4.38
CA VAL A 270 20.30 15.82 -5.42
C VAL A 270 19.64 16.58 -6.57
N ALA A 271 18.44 16.16 -7.02
CA ALA A 271 17.69 16.88 -8.06
C ALA A 271 17.31 18.31 -7.61
N ALA A 272 16.99 18.50 -6.33
CA ALA A 272 16.72 19.79 -5.71
C ALA A 272 17.96 20.68 -5.50
N GLY A 273 19.15 20.22 -5.91
CA GLY A 273 20.41 20.94 -5.79
C GLY A 273 21.10 20.85 -4.42
N GLY A 274 20.78 19.82 -3.63
CA GLY A 274 21.48 19.49 -2.39
C GLY A 274 22.63 18.50 -2.61
N PHE A 275 23.59 18.50 -1.69
CA PHE A 275 24.76 17.62 -1.72
C PHE A 275 24.67 16.55 -0.63
N LEU A 276 25.12 15.33 -0.95
CA LEU A 276 25.12 14.21 -0.03
C LEU A 276 26.55 13.82 0.37
N THR A 277 26.79 13.66 1.66
CA THR A 277 28.01 13.10 2.23
C THR A 277 27.67 11.89 3.09
N HIS A 278 28.59 10.94 3.22
CA HIS A 278 28.33 9.67 3.88
C HIS A 278 29.62 9.01 4.36
N THR A 279 29.59 8.35 5.53
CA THR A 279 30.72 7.55 6.06
C THR A 279 30.71 6.10 5.56
N VAL A 280 29.57 5.61 5.09
CA VAL A 280 29.37 4.29 4.47
C VAL A 280 28.77 4.45 3.07
N PRO A 281 28.90 3.49 2.14
CA PRO A 281 28.42 3.67 0.76
C PRO A 281 26.90 3.91 0.64
N LEU A 282 26.48 4.76 -0.31
CA LEU A 282 25.07 5.09 -0.59
C LEU A 282 24.17 3.91 -1.02
N TYR A 283 24.74 2.71 -1.25
CA TYR A 283 23.92 1.51 -1.40
C TYR A 283 23.42 0.96 -0.05
N ALA A 284 24.00 1.39 1.08
CA ALA A 284 23.71 0.95 2.45
C ALA A 284 23.26 2.09 3.39
N THR A 285 23.21 3.33 2.91
CA THR A 285 22.71 4.52 3.64
C THR A 285 22.04 5.49 2.66
N GLY A 286 21.41 6.54 3.17
CA GLY A 286 20.86 7.63 2.37
C GLY A 286 20.18 8.69 3.23
N VAL A 287 19.38 9.53 2.61
CA VAL A 287 18.57 10.55 3.30
C VAL A 287 17.13 10.13 3.26
N GLU A 288 16.39 10.36 4.33
CA GLU A 288 14.93 10.29 4.35
C GLU A 288 14.35 11.68 4.15
N VAL A 289 13.39 11.85 3.24
CA VAL A 289 12.54 13.03 3.16
C VAL A 289 11.21 12.68 3.80
N SER A 290 10.79 13.48 4.78
CA SER A 290 9.46 13.38 5.38
C SER A 290 8.38 13.62 4.31
N PRO A 291 7.36 12.76 4.17
CA PRO A 291 6.27 12.99 3.21
C PRO A 291 5.54 14.32 3.39
N LEU A 292 5.57 14.91 4.58
CA LEU A 292 5.04 16.26 4.86
C LEU A 292 5.81 17.37 4.13
N CYS A 293 7.10 17.15 3.84
CA CYS A 293 7.94 18.10 3.09
C CYS A 293 7.83 17.91 1.57
N SER A 294 7.58 16.69 1.11
CA SER A 294 7.48 16.35 -0.31
C SER A 294 6.80 15.00 -0.53
N TYR A 295 5.80 14.95 -1.41
CA TYR A 295 5.08 13.74 -1.79
C TYR A 295 5.82 12.94 -2.87
N THR A 296 6.45 13.63 -3.83
CA THR A 296 7.03 13.07 -5.06
C THR A 296 8.41 13.63 -5.45
N GLY A 297 8.97 14.54 -4.65
CA GLY A 297 10.25 15.22 -4.88
C GLY A 297 10.12 16.72 -5.16
N GLU A 298 8.90 17.24 -5.25
CA GLU A 298 8.59 18.66 -5.40
C GLU A 298 8.86 19.49 -4.12
N ASN A 299 8.96 20.81 -4.26
CA ASN A 299 9.16 21.81 -3.19
C ASN A 299 10.46 21.69 -2.37
N LEU A 300 11.33 20.75 -2.69
CA LEU A 300 12.57 20.48 -1.94
C LEU A 300 13.67 21.50 -2.19
N GLU A 301 13.63 22.33 -3.23
CA GLU A 301 14.70 23.27 -3.55
C GLU A 301 14.91 24.33 -2.46
N ALA A 302 13.82 24.79 -1.83
CA ALA A 302 13.90 25.72 -0.70
C ALA A 302 14.59 25.09 0.54
N ILE A 303 14.53 23.76 0.65
CA ILE A 303 15.10 23.00 1.77
C ILE A 303 16.53 22.51 1.45
N CYS A 304 16.81 22.17 0.18
CA CYS A 304 18.02 21.42 -0.19
C CYS A 304 19.08 22.25 -0.93
N ARG A 305 18.70 23.27 -1.70
CA ARG A 305 19.60 23.93 -2.67
C ARG A 305 20.83 24.52 -1.99
N GLY A 306 22.02 24.06 -2.41
CA GLY A 306 23.30 24.52 -1.87
C GLY A 306 23.64 24.01 -0.47
N ARG A 307 22.82 23.15 0.14
CA ARG A 307 23.07 22.56 1.46
C ARG A 307 23.65 21.15 1.35
N THR A 308 24.48 20.79 2.33
CA THR A 308 25.07 19.45 2.43
C THR A 308 24.40 18.67 3.55
N PHE A 309 23.97 17.45 3.25
CA PHE A 309 23.37 16.51 4.19
C PHE A 309 24.34 15.36 4.46
N HIS A 310 24.34 14.83 5.69
CA HIS A 310 25.20 13.72 6.09
C HIS A 310 24.36 12.48 6.38
N ALA A 311 24.51 11.44 5.55
CA ALA A 311 23.70 10.23 5.63
C ALA A 311 24.25 9.23 6.66
N PRO A 312 23.41 8.60 7.51
CA PRO A 312 21.95 8.67 7.50
C PRO A 312 21.37 9.89 8.24
N CYS A 313 20.34 10.53 7.67
CA CYS A 313 19.55 11.59 8.32
C CYS A 313 18.12 11.68 7.75
N GLU A 314 17.22 12.33 8.49
CA GLU A 314 15.91 12.78 8.00
C GLU A 314 15.97 14.27 7.62
N ILE A 315 15.19 14.64 6.61
CA ILE A 315 14.77 16.00 6.28
C ILE A 315 13.28 16.12 6.64
N SER A 316 13.01 16.88 7.70
CA SER A 316 11.68 17.28 8.13
C SER A 316 11.55 18.81 8.17
N PHE A 317 10.35 19.30 8.47
CA PHE A 317 10.15 20.60 9.11
C PHE A 317 10.43 20.52 10.62
#